data_AF-A0A7S1SZN4-F1
#
_entry.id   AF-A0A7S1SZN4-F1
#
_cell.length_a   1.000
_cell.length_b   1.000
_cell.length_c   1.000
_cell.angle_alpha   90.00
_cell.angle_beta   90.00
_cell.angle_gamma   90.00
#
_symmetry.space_group_name_H-M   'P 1'
#
loop_
_entity.id
_entity.type
_entity.pdbx_description
1 polymer ?
#
loop_
_entity_poly.entity_id
_entity_poly.type
_entity_poly.pdbx_seq_one_letter_code
_entity_poly.pdbx_strand_id
1 'polypeptide(L)'
;AGALSTRRHHAAPSSSAAGAVSFDPRFLMFEYTCDIILREQQVALVRRFMGAHASGGSLCHQLIMGAGKTTVVTPLLALLLADGKTCITQVVPAALLEFSRGVMRQRFSSVFTRPIYTLEFDREQEISEELYMKLEAARDSGAVVVSSPTSVKSLVLKAVELAHILATNNATENFGKVEAKPVGFFGRLMGGQAISTTTTLSREQKEALRAQVGICRRVLDLFNRGVMLLDEVDLVLHPLKSELNWPLGKKEPLHFTSPPAKLTGAAATSAGGMRWKVPWHLLDAIFYAAGRKELTGNAYLDSRVAEGILAELGEVIEEGVAGHSLQMSPHLCLLQESFYHSRMKPLLVRWMMVFLADKGVSAMGRDALADYLSNGGARASEETREAAQTHCSDFQFCLLNLASDWLRSLIPHCISKINRVKYGLLSASDLARAAAKGIVVPRSRKFCAVPFVGKDVPSPASEFSFPDIVIGLSILAYRYQGLRESDFRWALRCMRESLAHETGKYSERPSAVKYQEWVRLAGGRLRGKKQRHVSRLDTGEVLLPAEDEDGSEESEDAGAEVLPE
;
A
#
# COMPACT_ATOMS: atom_id res chain seq x y z
N ALA A 1 -2.92 -36.41 -58.53
CA ALA A 1 -3.92 -35.83 -57.62
C ALA A 1 -3.39 -35.75 -56.17
N GLY A 2 -2.21 -35.18 -55.97
CA GLY A 2 -1.61 -35.01 -54.65
C GLY A 2 -0.85 -33.69 -54.60
N ALA A 3 -1.50 -32.64 -54.09
CA ALA A 3 -0.88 -31.34 -53.76
C ALA A 3 -1.85 -30.35 -53.06
N LEU A 4 -2.78 -30.84 -52.23
CA LEU A 4 -3.48 -30.00 -51.24
C LEU A 4 -3.23 -30.64 -49.86
N SER A 5 -2.02 -30.41 -49.33
CA SER A 5 -1.48 -31.11 -48.15
C SER A 5 -2.02 -30.63 -46.80
N THR A 6 -2.99 -29.71 -46.78
CA THR A 6 -3.58 -29.19 -45.54
C THR A 6 -4.88 -29.90 -45.19
N ARG A 7 -4.79 -30.83 -44.23
CA ARG A 7 -5.95 -31.54 -43.66
C ARG A 7 -6.72 -30.62 -42.71
N ARG A 8 -8.05 -30.58 -42.82
CA ARG A 8 -8.92 -29.93 -41.83
C ARG A 8 -9.19 -30.88 -40.66
N HIS A 9 -8.50 -30.67 -39.54
CA HIS A 9 -8.57 -31.56 -38.37
C HIS A 9 -9.90 -31.44 -37.59
N HIS A 10 -10.72 -30.42 -37.87
CA HIS A 10 -12.03 -30.22 -37.27
C HIS A 10 -13.16 -31.00 -37.99
N ALA A 11 -12.86 -31.64 -39.13
CA ALA A 11 -13.81 -32.39 -39.92
C ALA A 11 -13.58 -33.91 -39.79
N ALA A 12 -14.65 -34.67 -39.54
CA ALA A 12 -14.63 -36.12 -39.34
C ALA A 12 -15.54 -36.82 -40.36
N PRO A 13 -15.20 -38.03 -40.86
CA PRO A 13 -16.08 -38.77 -41.75
C PRO A 13 -17.42 -39.08 -41.05
N SER A 14 -18.52 -38.79 -41.73
CA SER A 14 -19.88 -39.05 -41.25
C SER A 14 -20.24 -40.53 -41.44
N SER A 15 -20.98 -41.11 -40.50
CA SER A 15 -21.51 -42.47 -40.60
C SER A 15 -22.72 -42.59 -41.53
N SER A 16 -23.28 -41.46 -41.98
CA SER A 16 -24.56 -41.40 -42.70
C SER A 16 -24.48 -41.65 -44.21
N ALA A 17 -23.32 -41.42 -44.84
CA ALA A 17 -23.12 -41.65 -46.28
C ALA A 17 -21.63 -41.80 -46.62
N ALA A 18 -21.32 -42.66 -47.60
CA ALA A 18 -19.96 -42.87 -48.08
C ALA A 18 -19.38 -41.56 -48.66
N GLY A 19 -18.33 -41.03 -48.03
CA GLY A 19 -17.69 -39.77 -48.41
C GLY A 19 -18.27 -38.50 -47.78
N ALA A 20 -19.33 -38.60 -46.97
CA ALA A 20 -19.84 -37.45 -46.22
C ALA A 20 -18.92 -37.10 -45.04
N VAL A 21 -18.77 -35.82 -44.74
CA VAL A 21 -17.93 -35.30 -43.66
C VAL A 21 -18.79 -34.44 -42.72
N SER A 22 -18.73 -34.74 -41.43
CA SER A 22 -19.38 -33.97 -40.36
C SER A 22 -18.38 -33.02 -39.70
N PHE A 23 -18.78 -31.77 -39.52
CA PHE A 23 -18.00 -30.75 -38.84
C PHE A 23 -18.91 -29.67 -38.25
N ASP A 24 -18.42 -28.97 -37.23
CA ASP A 24 -19.10 -27.79 -36.70
C ASP A 24 -18.78 -26.57 -37.59
N PRO A 25 -19.79 -25.93 -38.23
CA PRO A 25 -19.57 -24.86 -39.19
C PRO A 25 -18.85 -23.64 -38.59
N ARG A 26 -18.89 -23.46 -37.27
CA ARG A 26 -18.20 -22.36 -36.58
C ARG A 26 -16.67 -22.45 -36.73
N PHE A 27 -16.10 -23.65 -36.79
CA PHE A 27 -14.66 -23.83 -37.04
C PHE A 27 -14.28 -23.38 -38.44
N LEU A 28 -15.06 -23.79 -39.45
CA LEU A 28 -14.82 -23.43 -40.84
C LEU A 28 -14.98 -21.92 -41.07
N MET A 29 -16.03 -21.34 -40.49
CA MET A 29 -16.26 -19.91 -40.56
C MET A 29 -15.17 -19.12 -39.83
N PHE A 30 -14.65 -19.64 -38.71
CA PHE A 30 -13.52 -19.03 -38.02
C PHE A 30 -12.24 -19.06 -38.88
N GLU A 31 -11.93 -20.19 -39.53
CA GLU A 31 -10.81 -20.28 -40.49
C GLU A 31 -10.92 -19.23 -41.62
N TYR A 32 -12.10 -19.14 -42.23
CA TYR A 32 -12.36 -18.20 -43.33
C TYR A 32 -12.24 -16.75 -42.90
N THR A 33 -12.88 -16.38 -41.79
CA THR A 33 -12.89 -14.99 -41.29
C THR A 33 -11.53 -14.52 -40.80
N CYS A 34 -10.71 -15.45 -40.31
CA CYS A 34 -9.42 -15.15 -39.74
C CYS A 34 -8.27 -15.30 -40.74
N ASP A 35 -8.55 -15.81 -41.94
CA ASP A 35 -7.59 -16.20 -42.98
C ASP A 35 -6.48 -17.12 -42.45
N ILE A 36 -6.89 -18.18 -41.73
CA ILE A 36 -5.98 -19.17 -41.13
C ILE A 36 -6.49 -20.60 -41.33
N ILE A 37 -5.58 -21.57 -41.22
CA ILE A 37 -5.90 -23.00 -41.09
C ILE A 37 -5.62 -23.43 -39.66
N LEU A 38 -6.61 -24.05 -38.99
CA LEU A 38 -6.47 -24.47 -37.60
C LEU A 38 -5.56 -25.70 -37.49
N ARG A 39 -4.59 -25.63 -36.57
CA ARG A 39 -3.68 -26.75 -36.29
C ARG A 39 -4.41 -27.86 -35.54
N GLU A 40 -3.99 -29.10 -35.74
CA GLU A 40 -4.55 -30.27 -35.03
C GLU A 40 -4.59 -30.07 -33.51
N GLN A 41 -3.48 -29.58 -32.94
CA GLN A 41 -3.36 -29.31 -31.51
C GLN A 41 -4.38 -28.27 -31.02
N GLN A 42 -4.65 -27.23 -31.81
CA GLN A 42 -5.64 -26.20 -31.47
C GLN A 42 -7.06 -26.78 -31.47
N VAL A 43 -7.40 -27.58 -32.49
CA VAL A 43 -8.72 -28.22 -32.59
C VAL A 43 -8.93 -29.24 -31.47
N ALA A 44 -7.93 -30.10 -31.22
CA ALA A 44 -7.97 -31.09 -30.14
C ALA A 44 -8.16 -30.42 -28.78
N LEU A 45 -7.45 -29.31 -28.55
CA LEU A 45 -7.56 -28.54 -27.33
C LEU A 45 -8.95 -27.91 -27.15
N VAL A 46 -9.47 -27.26 -28.20
CA VAL A 46 -10.81 -26.65 -28.16
C VAL A 46 -11.87 -27.71 -27.87
N ARG A 47 -11.81 -28.86 -28.55
CA ARG A 47 -12.71 -30.00 -28.27
C ARG A 47 -12.60 -30.50 -26.83
N ARG A 48 -11.38 -30.56 -26.28
CA ARG A 48 -11.14 -30.96 -24.89
C ARG A 48 -11.76 -29.97 -23.91
N PHE A 49 -11.63 -28.67 -24.14
CA PHE A 49 -12.29 -27.64 -23.33
C PHE A 49 -13.82 -27.70 -23.44
N MET A 50 -14.37 -27.87 -24.65
CA MET A 50 -15.81 -28.03 -24.84
C MET A 50 -16.35 -29.27 -24.14
N GLY A 51 -15.62 -30.40 -24.18
CA GLY A 51 -15.97 -31.61 -23.46
C GLY A 51 -15.96 -31.44 -21.94
N ALA A 52 -14.94 -30.75 -21.40
CA ALA A 52 -14.86 -30.43 -19.98
C ALA A 52 -15.99 -29.49 -19.54
N HIS A 53 -16.32 -28.49 -20.35
CA HIS A 53 -17.46 -27.60 -20.09
C HIS A 53 -18.78 -28.37 -20.06
N ALA A 54 -19.00 -29.28 -21.01
CA ALA A 54 -20.19 -30.13 -21.06
C ALA A 54 -20.32 -31.06 -19.84
N SER A 55 -19.21 -31.47 -19.23
CA SER A 55 -19.20 -32.26 -17.98
C SER A 55 -19.21 -31.40 -16.71
N GLY A 56 -19.31 -30.08 -16.81
CA GLY A 56 -19.26 -29.15 -15.68
C GLY A 56 -17.88 -29.03 -15.01
N GLY A 57 -16.82 -29.51 -15.67
CA GLY A 57 -15.45 -29.52 -15.17
C GLY A 57 -14.64 -28.28 -15.57
N SER A 58 -13.67 -27.92 -14.74
CA SER A 58 -12.62 -26.95 -15.08
C SER A 58 -11.40 -27.65 -15.67
N LEU A 59 -10.74 -27.03 -16.65
CA LEU A 59 -9.54 -27.57 -17.28
C LEU A 59 -8.43 -26.52 -17.32
N CYS A 60 -7.20 -26.94 -17.01
CA CYS A 60 -6.00 -26.15 -17.25
C CYS A 60 -5.12 -26.89 -18.25
N HIS A 61 -4.56 -26.18 -19.23
CA HIS A 61 -3.68 -26.77 -20.24
C HIS A 61 -2.54 -25.82 -20.59
N GLN A 62 -1.30 -26.33 -20.49
CA GLN A 62 -0.11 -25.58 -20.85
C GLN A 62 0.14 -25.68 -22.35
N LEU A 63 0.35 -24.54 -23.00
CA LEU A 63 0.77 -24.47 -24.40
C LEU A 63 2.11 -23.78 -24.49
N ILE A 64 2.89 -24.11 -25.52
CA ILE A 64 4.10 -23.36 -25.87
C ILE A 64 3.76 -21.90 -26.20
N MET A 65 4.72 -21.01 -26.01
CA MET A 65 4.60 -19.61 -26.43
C MET A 65 4.47 -19.55 -27.96
N GLY A 66 3.60 -18.68 -28.47
CA GLY A 66 3.33 -18.58 -29.92
C GLY A 66 2.41 -19.65 -30.51
N ALA A 67 1.86 -20.58 -29.70
CA ALA A 67 0.90 -21.59 -30.17
C ALA A 67 -0.48 -21.02 -30.61
N GLY A 68 -0.70 -19.72 -30.42
CA GLY A 68 -1.96 -19.06 -30.72
C GLY A 68 -3.02 -19.20 -29.62
N LYS A 69 -2.62 -19.20 -28.34
CA LYS A 69 -3.56 -19.26 -27.20
C LYS A 69 -4.58 -18.12 -27.27
N THR A 70 -4.08 -16.90 -27.07
CA THR A 70 -4.87 -15.66 -27.00
C THR A 70 -5.41 -15.25 -28.37
N THR A 71 -4.72 -15.62 -29.47
CA THR A 71 -5.06 -15.17 -30.82
C THR A 71 -5.98 -16.11 -31.61
N VAL A 72 -6.06 -17.39 -31.24
CA VAL A 72 -6.84 -18.41 -31.96
C VAL A 72 -7.73 -19.21 -31.02
N VAL A 73 -7.17 -19.86 -30.00
CA VAL A 73 -7.91 -20.76 -29.11
C VAL A 73 -8.95 -20.01 -28.28
N THR A 74 -8.56 -18.92 -27.63
CA THR A 74 -9.46 -18.15 -26.76
C THR A 74 -10.62 -17.50 -27.53
N PRO A 75 -10.40 -16.82 -28.69
CA PRO A 75 -11.50 -16.32 -29.51
C PRO A 75 -12.40 -17.44 -30.04
N LEU A 76 -11.83 -18.57 -30.46
CA LEU A 76 -12.63 -19.70 -30.93
C LEU A 76 -13.49 -20.30 -29.81
N LEU A 77 -12.94 -20.46 -28.60
CA LEU A 77 -13.72 -20.89 -27.43
C LEU A 77 -14.84 -19.90 -27.09
N ALA A 78 -14.53 -18.60 -27.09
CA ALA A 78 -15.53 -17.57 -26.82
C ALA A 78 -16.67 -17.62 -27.85
N LEU A 79 -16.36 -17.82 -29.14
CA LEU A 79 -17.36 -17.99 -30.20
C LEU A 79 -18.23 -19.24 -30.00
N LEU A 80 -17.64 -20.36 -29.57
CA LEU A 80 -18.34 -21.63 -29.40
C LEU A 80 -19.23 -21.65 -28.15
N LEU A 81 -18.80 -20.96 -27.09
CA LEU A 81 -19.47 -20.93 -25.79
C LEU A 81 -20.52 -19.81 -25.67
N ALA A 82 -20.39 -18.70 -26.41
CA ALA A 82 -21.31 -17.57 -26.34
C ALA A 82 -22.69 -17.88 -26.97
N ASP A 83 -23.56 -18.53 -26.19
CA ASP A 83 -24.90 -18.98 -26.57
C ASP A 83 -26.01 -17.97 -26.26
N GLY A 84 -25.68 -16.81 -25.71
CA GLY A 84 -26.64 -15.79 -25.26
C GLY A 84 -27.24 -16.05 -23.87
N LYS A 85 -26.87 -17.15 -23.22
CA LYS A 85 -27.32 -17.53 -21.87
C LYS A 85 -26.16 -17.59 -20.88
N THR A 86 -24.96 -17.86 -21.36
CA THR A 86 -23.74 -17.95 -20.57
C THR A 86 -22.92 -16.66 -20.73
N CYS A 87 -22.50 -16.08 -19.61
CA CYS A 87 -21.62 -14.92 -19.62
C CYS A 87 -20.17 -15.38 -19.82
N ILE A 88 -19.55 -15.01 -20.94
CA ILE A 88 -18.17 -15.37 -21.26
C ILE A 88 -17.23 -14.26 -20.77
N THR A 89 -16.38 -14.60 -19.81
CA THR A 89 -15.39 -13.66 -19.25
C THR A 89 -13.98 -14.13 -19.52
N GLN A 90 -13.22 -13.38 -20.32
CA GLN A 90 -11.79 -13.58 -20.51
C GLN A 90 -11.02 -12.76 -19.46
N VAL A 91 -10.25 -13.45 -18.62
CA VAL A 91 -9.37 -12.81 -17.63
C VAL A 91 -7.93 -12.97 -18.08
N VAL A 92 -7.26 -11.83 -18.25
CA VAL A 92 -5.87 -11.75 -18.70
C VAL A 92 -5.07 -10.84 -17.78
N PRO A 93 -3.74 -11.03 -17.62
CA PRO A 93 -2.90 -10.08 -16.92
C PRO A 93 -3.14 -8.65 -17.40
N ALA A 94 -3.10 -7.66 -16.50
CA ALA A 94 -3.42 -6.26 -16.84
C ALA A 94 -2.59 -5.72 -18.02
N ALA A 95 -1.33 -6.14 -18.13
CA ALA A 95 -0.44 -5.78 -19.25
C ALA A 95 -0.90 -6.34 -20.62
N LEU A 96 -1.70 -7.41 -20.63
CA LEU A 96 -2.22 -8.06 -21.84
C LEU A 96 -3.68 -7.69 -22.13
N LEU A 97 -4.31 -6.84 -21.32
CA LEU A 97 -5.72 -6.50 -21.43
C LEU A 97 -6.04 -5.79 -22.75
N GLU A 98 -5.28 -4.76 -23.09
CA GLU A 98 -5.48 -4.01 -24.33
C GLU A 98 -5.19 -4.87 -25.58
N PHE A 99 -4.13 -5.68 -25.52
CA PHE A 99 -3.79 -6.62 -26.58
C PHE A 99 -4.90 -7.65 -26.83
N SER A 100 -5.37 -8.30 -25.75
CA SER A 100 -6.45 -9.30 -25.83
C SER A 100 -7.76 -8.70 -26.33
N ARG A 101 -8.08 -7.48 -25.88
CA ARG A 101 -9.23 -6.71 -26.36
C ARG A 101 -9.13 -6.42 -27.86
N GLY A 102 -7.97 -5.97 -28.33
CA GLY A 102 -7.71 -5.69 -29.74
C GLY A 102 -7.88 -6.94 -30.61
N VAL A 103 -7.33 -8.08 -30.17
CA VAL A 103 -7.48 -9.38 -30.85
C VAL A 103 -8.94 -9.78 -30.94
N MET A 104 -9.70 -9.74 -29.84
CA MET A 104 -11.12 -10.10 -29.84
C MET A 104 -11.94 -9.20 -30.78
N ARG A 105 -11.71 -7.88 -30.73
CA ARG A 105 -12.37 -6.91 -31.63
C ARG A 105 -12.04 -7.20 -33.09
N GLN A 106 -10.78 -7.45 -33.42
CA GLN A 106 -10.36 -7.78 -34.78
C GLN A 106 -11.09 -9.03 -35.28
N ARG A 107 -11.12 -10.10 -34.48
CA ARG A 107 -11.68 -11.41 -34.84
C ARG A 107 -13.21 -11.41 -34.95
N PHE A 108 -13.90 -10.54 -34.19
CA PHE A 108 -15.36 -10.42 -34.18
C PHE A 108 -15.90 -9.16 -34.89
N SER A 109 -15.07 -8.49 -35.69
CA SER A 109 -15.48 -7.26 -36.39
C SER A 109 -16.28 -7.49 -37.67
N SER A 110 -16.01 -8.57 -38.41
CA SER A 110 -16.50 -8.73 -39.79
C SER A 110 -17.76 -9.59 -39.91
N VAL A 111 -17.70 -10.86 -39.48
CA VAL A 111 -18.77 -11.85 -39.72
C VAL A 111 -19.47 -12.27 -38.44
N PHE A 112 -18.72 -12.41 -37.34
CA PHE A 112 -19.29 -12.72 -36.02
C PHE A 112 -19.41 -11.43 -35.23
N THR A 113 -20.45 -10.63 -35.43
CA THR A 113 -20.63 -9.36 -34.72
C THR A 113 -20.95 -9.61 -33.24
N ARG A 114 -19.91 -9.82 -32.43
CA ARG A 114 -20.00 -9.95 -30.98
C ARG A 114 -19.43 -8.70 -30.32
N PRO A 115 -20.20 -7.99 -29.47
CA PRO A 115 -19.65 -6.87 -28.72
C PRO A 115 -18.51 -7.32 -27.81
N ILE A 116 -17.53 -6.44 -27.58
CA ILE A 116 -16.46 -6.66 -26.61
C ILE A 116 -16.61 -5.64 -25.50
N TYR A 117 -16.91 -6.13 -24.30
CA TYR A 117 -17.03 -5.30 -23.11
C TYR A 117 -15.75 -5.41 -22.29
N THR A 118 -15.28 -4.29 -21.74
CA THR A 118 -14.16 -4.28 -20.80
C THR A 118 -14.70 -4.05 -19.39
N LEU A 119 -14.39 -4.97 -18.48
CA LEU A 119 -14.77 -4.87 -17.07
C LEU A 119 -13.59 -4.31 -16.26
N GLU A 120 -13.73 -3.06 -15.87
CA GLU A 120 -12.85 -2.41 -14.89
C GLU A 120 -13.69 -2.09 -13.66
N PHE A 121 -13.29 -2.63 -12.52
CA PHE A 121 -13.99 -2.43 -11.26
C PHE A 121 -12.96 -2.28 -10.14
N ASP A 122 -13.11 -1.23 -9.35
CA ASP A 122 -12.34 -0.99 -8.13
C ASP A 122 -13.26 -1.17 -6.92
N ARG A 123 -12.75 -1.74 -5.84
CA ARG A 123 -13.49 -1.95 -4.59
C ARG A 123 -14.02 -0.64 -4.00
N GLU A 124 -13.33 0.47 -4.21
CA GLU A 124 -13.77 1.78 -3.71
C GLU A 124 -15.04 2.28 -4.42
N GLN A 125 -15.32 1.77 -5.62
CA GLN A 125 -16.54 2.10 -6.36
C GLN A 125 -17.77 1.46 -5.72
N GLU A 126 -18.91 2.15 -5.85
CA GLU A 126 -20.20 1.57 -5.50
C GLU A 126 -20.66 0.62 -6.61
N ILE A 127 -21.25 -0.51 -6.21
CA ILE A 127 -21.85 -1.45 -7.15
C ILE A 127 -23.22 -0.89 -7.54
N SER A 128 -23.33 -0.45 -8.79
CA SER A 128 -24.55 0.14 -9.34
C SER A 128 -25.38 -0.88 -10.11
N GLU A 129 -26.67 -0.60 -10.22
CA GLU A 129 -27.59 -1.38 -11.06
C GLU A 129 -27.14 -1.38 -12.53
N GLU A 130 -26.57 -0.27 -13.00
CA GLU A 130 -26.05 -0.12 -14.35
C GLU A 130 -24.96 -1.14 -14.68
N LEU A 131 -24.09 -1.46 -13.72
CA LEU A 131 -23.05 -2.46 -13.92
C LEU A 131 -23.67 -3.84 -14.17
N TYR A 132 -24.68 -4.22 -13.37
CA TYR A 132 -25.41 -5.47 -13.55
C TYR A 132 -26.12 -5.50 -14.91
N MET A 133 -26.84 -4.44 -15.26
CA MET A 133 -27.55 -4.33 -16.55
C MET A 133 -26.60 -4.41 -17.75
N LYS A 134 -25.40 -3.82 -17.67
CA LYS A 134 -24.36 -3.92 -18.70
C LYS A 134 -23.86 -5.36 -18.87
N LEU A 135 -23.60 -6.05 -17.76
CA LEU A 135 -23.16 -7.45 -17.80
C LEU A 135 -24.27 -8.40 -18.27
N GLU A 136 -25.51 -8.11 -17.91
CA GLU A 136 -26.68 -8.84 -18.40
C GLU A 136 -26.88 -8.65 -19.91
N ALA A 137 -26.85 -7.41 -20.40
CA ALA A 137 -26.90 -7.13 -21.83
C ALA A 137 -25.72 -7.75 -22.59
N ALA A 138 -24.54 -7.84 -21.96
CA ALA A 138 -23.39 -8.54 -22.51
C ALA A 138 -23.66 -10.05 -22.66
N ARG A 139 -24.26 -10.70 -21.66
CA ARG A 139 -24.70 -12.10 -21.76
C ARG A 139 -25.70 -12.27 -22.90
N ASP A 140 -26.75 -11.46 -22.94
CA ASP A 140 -27.86 -11.62 -23.89
C ASP A 140 -27.44 -11.42 -25.34
N SER A 141 -26.48 -10.53 -25.58
CA SER A 141 -25.86 -10.33 -26.91
C SER A 141 -24.78 -11.37 -27.26
N GLY A 142 -24.45 -12.27 -26.33
CA GLY A 142 -23.32 -13.21 -26.42
C GLY A 142 -21.99 -12.50 -26.63
N ALA A 143 -21.84 -11.34 -26.00
CA ALA A 143 -20.62 -10.56 -26.00
C ALA A 143 -19.52 -11.22 -25.15
N VAL A 144 -18.28 -10.80 -25.38
CA VAL A 144 -17.13 -11.25 -24.57
C VAL A 144 -16.75 -10.14 -23.61
N VAL A 145 -16.75 -10.47 -22.31
CA VAL A 145 -16.27 -9.58 -21.25
C VAL A 145 -14.77 -9.82 -21.06
N VAL A 146 -13.94 -8.82 -21.30
CA VAL A 146 -12.49 -8.87 -21.06
C VAL A 146 -12.20 -8.13 -19.76
N SER A 147 -11.47 -8.77 -18.84
CA SER A 147 -11.24 -8.25 -17.49
C SER A 147 -9.82 -8.55 -17.00
N SER A 148 -9.41 -7.82 -15.96
CA SER A 148 -8.19 -8.10 -15.21
C SER A 148 -8.50 -8.98 -13.99
N PRO A 149 -7.53 -9.77 -13.47
CA PRO A 149 -7.69 -10.52 -12.22
C PRO A 149 -8.10 -9.62 -11.06
N THR A 150 -7.54 -8.41 -11.00
CA THR A 150 -7.84 -7.40 -10.00
C THR A 150 -9.31 -7.02 -10.03
N SER A 151 -9.85 -6.64 -11.19
CA SER A 151 -11.28 -6.25 -11.32
C SER A 151 -12.24 -7.33 -10.82
N VAL A 152 -12.00 -8.60 -11.21
CA VAL A 152 -12.85 -9.73 -10.79
C VAL A 152 -12.75 -9.97 -9.29
N LYS A 153 -11.53 -9.95 -8.73
CA LYS A 153 -11.31 -10.13 -7.29
C LYS A 153 -11.90 -8.97 -6.48
N SER A 154 -11.79 -7.73 -6.96
CA SER A 154 -12.37 -6.54 -6.31
C SER A 154 -13.90 -6.62 -6.19
N LEU A 155 -14.60 -7.18 -7.19
CA LEU A 155 -16.05 -7.43 -7.10
C LEU A 155 -16.40 -8.41 -5.98
N VAL A 156 -15.67 -9.53 -5.89
CA VAL A 156 -15.86 -10.52 -4.83
C VAL A 156 -15.58 -9.91 -3.46
N LEU A 157 -14.46 -9.19 -3.32
CA LEU A 157 -14.08 -8.55 -2.06
C LEU A 157 -15.08 -7.48 -1.63
N LYS A 158 -15.62 -6.68 -2.57
CA LYS A 158 -16.67 -5.70 -2.29
C LYS A 158 -17.93 -6.37 -1.76
N ALA A 159 -18.34 -7.49 -2.35
CA ALA A 159 -19.50 -8.26 -1.86
C ALA A 159 -19.29 -8.75 -0.42
N VAL A 160 -18.11 -9.30 -0.11
CA VAL A 160 -17.76 -9.76 1.24
C VAL A 160 -17.71 -8.59 2.23
N GLU A 161 -17.12 -7.46 1.84
CA GLU A 161 -17.06 -6.25 2.66
C GLU A 161 -18.47 -5.73 3.02
N LEU A 162 -19.35 -5.57 2.03
CA LEU A 162 -20.71 -5.09 2.25
C LEU A 162 -21.50 -6.07 3.14
N ALA A 163 -21.35 -7.38 2.92
CA ALA A 163 -21.96 -8.41 3.77
C ALA A 163 -21.44 -8.36 5.21
N HIS A 164 -20.14 -8.17 5.39
CA HIS A 164 -19.52 -8.03 6.72
C HIS A 164 -20.03 -6.80 7.45
N ILE A 165 -20.05 -5.62 6.81
CA ILE A 165 -20.56 -4.37 7.40
C ILE A 165 -22.00 -4.56 7.87
N LEU A 166 -22.84 -5.22 7.05
CA LEU A 166 -24.23 -5.49 7.38
C LEU A 166 -24.37 -6.48 8.55
N ALA A 167 -23.59 -7.55 8.57
CA ALA A 167 -23.60 -8.55 9.65
C ALA A 167 -23.18 -7.95 10.99
N THR A 168 -22.09 -7.17 11.04
CA THR A 168 -21.61 -6.50 12.25
C THR A 168 -22.64 -5.50 12.80
N ASN A 169 -23.30 -4.75 11.92
CA ASN A 169 -24.32 -3.78 12.33
C ASN A 169 -25.62 -4.44 12.82
N ASN A 170 -26.03 -5.58 12.25
CA ASN A 170 -27.20 -6.33 12.74
C ASN A 170 -26.90 -7.05 14.06
N ALA A 171 -25.70 -7.60 14.24
CA ALA A 171 -25.28 -8.21 15.51
C ALA A 171 -25.31 -7.17 16.65
N THR A 172 -24.88 -5.94 16.39
CA THR A 172 -24.92 -4.84 17.37
C THR A 172 -26.34 -4.52 17.83
N GLU A 173 -27.36 -4.67 16.97
CA GLU A 173 -28.77 -4.51 17.35
C GLU A 173 -29.29 -5.67 18.22
N ASN A 174 -28.91 -6.90 17.92
CA ASN A 174 -29.34 -8.08 18.68
C ASN A 174 -28.73 -8.13 20.11
N PHE A 175 -27.58 -7.46 20.33
CA PHE A 175 -26.98 -7.29 21.66
C PHE A 175 -27.47 -6.02 22.39
N GLY A 176 -28.48 -5.32 21.87
CA GLY A 176 -28.99 -4.07 22.45
C GLY A 176 -29.82 -4.28 23.72
N LYS A 177 -29.17 -4.32 24.89
CA LYS A 177 -29.61 -3.80 26.22
C LYS A 177 -28.54 -4.04 27.29
N VAL A 178 -27.38 -3.42 27.15
CA VAL A 178 -26.53 -3.11 28.32
C VAL A 178 -26.32 -1.61 28.28
N GLU A 179 -26.81 -0.91 29.31
CA GLU A 179 -26.69 0.54 29.45
C GLU A 179 -25.22 0.97 29.30
N ALA A 180 -24.86 1.46 28.13
CA ALA A 180 -23.67 2.26 27.98
C ALA A 180 -23.97 3.62 28.63
N LYS A 181 -23.39 3.87 29.81
CA LYS A 181 -23.44 5.17 30.50
C LYS A 181 -23.18 6.29 29.46
N PRO A 182 -23.96 7.38 29.47
CA PRO A 182 -23.77 8.47 28.52
C PRO A 182 -22.39 9.07 28.75
N VAL A 183 -21.48 8.87 27.78
CA VAL A 183 -20.19 9.54 27.76
C VAL A 183 -20.47 11.01 27.49
N GLY A 184 -20.13 11.86 28.45
CA GLY A 184 -20.34 13.29 28.37
C GLY A 184 -19.74 13.92 27.11
N PHE A 185 -20.34 15.04 26.72
CA PHE A 185 -20.01 15.94 25.61
C PHE A 185 -18.51 16.11 25.27
N PHE A 186 -17.63 15.92 26.26
CA PHE A 186 -16.17 15.99 26.16
C PHE A 186 -15.50 14.94 25.25
N GLY A 187 -16.14 13.79 24.98
CA GLY A 187 -15.56 12.73 24.14
C GLY A 187 -15.66 12.97 22.62
N ARG A 188 -16.47 13.94 22.20
CA ARG A 188 -16.76 14.19 20.77
C ARG A 188 -15.85 15.24 20.13
N LEU A 189 -15.11 16.00 20.94
CA LEU A 189 -14.36 17.18 20.52
C LEU A 189 -12.83 16.99 20.51
N MET A 190 -12.31 15.94 21.14
CA MET A 190 -10.90 15.54 21.03
C MET A 190 -10.75 14.59 19.84
N GLY A 191 -9.90 14.92 18.87
CA GLY A 191 -9.60 14.18 17.63
C GLY A 191 -9.12 12.72 17.74
N GLY A 192 -9.43 12.04 18.84
CA GLY A 192 -9.62 10.60 18.86
C GLY A 192 -10.96 10.26 18.19
N GLN A 193 -10.97 10.15 16.87
CA GLN A 193 -11.77 9.06 16.30
C GLN A 193 -11.15 7.77 16.85
N ALA A 194 -11.60 7.36 18.04
CA ALA A 194 -11.74 5.94 18.28
C ALA A 194 -12.50 5.45 17.04
N ILE A 195 -11.81 4.70 16.19
CA ILE A 195 -12.45 3.86 15.18
C ILE A 195 -13.15 2.75 15.96
N SER A 196 -14.14 3.13 16.75
CA SER A 196 -15.33 2.33 16.96
C SER A 196 -16.15 2.55 15.71
N THR A 197 -15.76 1.89 14.61
CA THR A 197 -16.66 1.61 13.49
C THR A 197 -17.69 0.58 13.93
N THR A 198 -18.44 0.97 14.94
CA THR A 198 -19.80 0.53 15.16
C THR A 198 -20.63 1.81 15.26
N THR A 199 -20.45 2.72 14.29
CA THR A 199 -21.51 3.65 13.95
C THR A 199 -22.66 2.76 13.52
N THR A 200 -23.62 2.57 14.42
CA THR A 200 -24.89 1.91 14.10
C THR A 200 -25.47 2.65 12.90
N LEU A 201 -25.41 2.00 11.74
CA LEU A 201 -25.89 2.58 10.50
C LEU A 201 -27.37 2.94 10.66
N SER A 202 -27.79 4.07 10.09
CA SER A 202 -29.22 4.42 10.07
C SER A 202 -30.00 3.34 9.31
N ARG A 203 -31.31 3.26 9.56
CA ARG A 203 -32.18 2.30 8.85
C ARG A 203 -32.07 2.46 7.33
N GLU A 204 -32.07 3.70 6.84
CA GLU A 204 -31.91 4.03 5.43
C GLU A 204 -30.56 3.55 4.87
N GLN A 205 -29.46 3.77 5.61
CA GLN A 205 -28.13 3.30 5.20
C GLN A 205 -28.08 1.77 5.13
N LYS A 206 -28.70 1.06 6.10
CA LYS A 206 -28.80 -0.40 6.07
C LYS A 206 -29.59 -0.90 4.87
N GLU A 207 -30.70 -0.24 4.53
CA GLU A 207 -31.51 -0.58 3.37
C GLU A 207 -30.75 -0.36 2.05
N ALA A 208 -30.01 0.75 1.92
CA ALA A 208 -29.12 0.99 0.79
C ALA A 208 -28.02 -0.08 0.66
N LEU A 209 -27.39 -0.46 1.78
CA LEU A 209 -26.39 -1.55 1.79
C LEU A 209 -27.02 -2.90 1.40
N ARG A 210 -28.23 -3.21 1.87
CA ARG A 210 -28.95 -4.43 1.46
C ARG A 210 -29.21 -4.44 -0.03
N ALA A 211 -29.61 -3.31 -0.60
CA ALA A 211 -29.81 -3.18 -2.04
C ALA A 211 -28.51 -3.45 -2.79
N GLN A 212 -27.39 -2.83 -2.39
CA GLN A 212 -26.08 -3.08 -3.00
C GLN A 212 -25.64 -4.56 -2.88
N VAL A 213 -25.80 -5.20 -1.72
CA VAL A 213 -25.52 -6.64 -1.55
C VAL A 213 -26.39 -7.48 -2.49
N GLY A 214 -27.65 -7.11 -2.69
CA GLY A 214 -28.54 -7.74 -3.66
C GLY A 214 -28.03 -7.65 -5.10
N ILE A 215 -27.46 -6.50 -5.49
CA ILE A 215 -26.82 -6.31 -6.80
C ILE A 215 -25.56 -7.18 -6.91
N CYS A 216 -24.68 -7.17 -5.89
CA CYS A 216 -23.49 -8.02 -5.84
C CYS A 216 -23.84 -9.50 -6.06
N ARG A 217 -24.88 -9.98 -5.37
CA ARG A 217 -25.32 -11.37 -5.48
C ARG A 217 -25.75 -11.71 -6.91
N ARG A 218 -26.47 -10.82 -7.59
CA ARG A 218 -26.87 -11.02 -8.99
C ARG A 218 -25.68 -11.02 -9.95
N VAL A 219 -24.72 -10.12 -9.76
CA VAL A 219 -23.47 -10.09 -10.54
C VAL A 219 -22.66 -11.38 -10.34
N LEU A 220 -22.53 -11.85 -9.10
CA LEU A 220 -21.81 -13.09 -8.80
C LEU A 220 -22.55 -14.34 -9.30
N ASP A 221 -23.89 -14.37 -9.25
CA ASP A 221 -24.68 -15.44 -9.86
C ASP A 221 -24.50 -15.50 -11.38
N LEU A 222 -24.40 -14.34 -12.04
CA LEU A 222 -24.09 -14.25 -13.47
C LEU A 222 -22.72 -14.88 -13.79
N PHE A 223 -21.69 -14.60 -12.99
CA PHE A 223 -20.37 -15.20 -13.19
C PHE A 223 -20.32 -16.69 -12.82
N ASN A 224 -21.03 -17.13 -11.78
CA ASN A 224 -21.10 -18.53 -11.38
C ASN A 224 -21.77 -19.42 -12.44
N ARG A 225 -22.71 -18.86 -13.22
CA ARG A 225 -23.34 -19.54 -14.36
C ARG A 225 -22.58 -19.33 -15.68
N GLY A 226 -21.57 -18.46 -15.68
CA GLY A 226 -20.78 -18.12 -16.85
C GLY A 226 -19.60 -19.06 -17.07
N VAL A 227 -18.80 -18.75 -18.08
CA VAL A 227 -17.52 -19.43 -18.34
C VAL A 227 -16.40 -18.41 -18.27
N MET A 228 -15.40 -18.71 -17.45
CA MET A 228 -14.21 -17.89 -17.29
C MET A 228 -13.03 -18.50 -18.04
N LEU A 229 -12.50 -17.78 -19.03
CA LEU A 229 -11.31 -18.14 -19.80
C LEU A 229 -10.11 -17.41 -19.20
N LEU A 230 -9.19 -18.15 -18.58
CA LEU A 230 -8.01 -17.59 -17.91
C LEU A 230 -6.77 -17.69 -18.80
N ASP A 231 -6.09 -16.58 -19.03
CA ASP A 231 -4.75 -16.55 -19.64
C ASP A 231 -3.68 -16.34 -18.55
N GLU A 232 -2.49 -16.94 -18.73
CA GLU A 232 -1.39 -16.91 -17.74
C GLU A 232 -1.87 -17.29 -16.31
N VAL A 233 -2.48 -18.48 -16.19
CA VAL A 233 -3.14 -18.98 -14.96
C VAL A 233 -2.20 -18.94 -13.75
N ASP A 234 -0.92 -19.23 -13.95
CA ASP A 234 0.14 -19.17 -12.94
C ASP A 234 0.33 -17.77 -12.36
N LEU A 235 0.22 -16.73 -13.20
CA LEU A 235 0.28 -15.34 -12.76
C LEU A 235 -1.05 -14.91 -12.10
N VAL A 236 -2.18 -15.28 -12.69
CA VAL A 236 -3.52 -14.87 -12.25
C VAL A 236 -3.89 -15.46 -10.88
N LEU A 237 -3.53 -16.72 -10.64
CA LEU A 237 -3.86 -17.46 -9.42
C LEU A 237 -2.71 -17.51 -8.41
N HIS A 238 -1.62 -16.77 -8.64
CA HIS A 238 -0.47 -16.78 -7.74
C HIS A 238 -0.87 -16.39 -6.29
N PRO A 239 -0.69 -17.26 -5.27
CA PRO A 239 -1.26 -17.06 -3.94
C PRO A 239 -0.74 -15.80 -3.25
N LEU A 240 0.54 -15.46 -3.43
CA LEU A 240 1.16 -14.26 -2.81
C LEU A 240 0.86 -12.94 -3.54
N LYS A 241 0.39 -13.00 -4.80
CA LYS A 241 -0.02 -11.81 -5.58
C LYS A 241 -1.55 -11.66 -5.61
N SER A 242 -2.26 -12.67 -5.11
CA SER A 242 -3.72 -12.66 -5.07
C SER A 242 -4.19 -11.75 -3.94
N GLU A 243 -4.90 -10.69 -4.31
CA GLU A 243 -5.45 -9.67 -3.39
C GLU A 243 -6.54 -10.20 -2.43
N LEU A 244 -6.78 -11.51 -2.40
CA LEU A 244 -7.81 -12.13 -1.57
C LEU A 244 -7.46 -12.19 -0.06
N ASN A 245 -6.20 -11.95 0.31
CA ASN A 245 -5.78 -11.83 1.71
C ASN A 245 -6.07 -10.41 2.21
N TRP A 246 -7.31 -10.15 2.64
CA TRP A 246 -7.71 -8.83 3.13
C TRP A 246 -8.22 -8.87 4.58
N PRO A 247 -7.61 -8.11 5.50
CA PRO A 247 -8.11 -8.02 6.87
C PRO A 247 -9.45 -7.27 6.90
N LEU A 248 -10.50 -7.95 7.34
CA LEU A 248 -11.82 -7.38 7.63
C LEU A 248 -11.99 -7.25 9.15
N GLY A 249 -12.71 -6.21 9.58
CA GLY A 249 -13.03 -5.99 10.99
C GLY A 249 -12.62 -4.61 11.50
N LYS A 250 -12.73 -4.44 12.82
CA LYS A 250 -12.39 -3.19 13.51
C LYS A 250 -10.89 -2.90 13.33
N LYS A 251 -10.56 -1.70 12.88
CA LYS A 251 -9.17 -1.24 12.82
C LYS A 251 -8.70 -0.90 14.23
N GLU A 252 -7.80 -1.72 14.75
CA GLU A 252 -7.15 -1.45 16.03
C GLU A 252 -5.84 -0.69 15.82
N PRO A 253 -5.50 0.27 16.70
CA PRO A 253 -4.19 0.90 16.67
C PRO A 253 -3.09 -0.17 16.79
N LEU A 254 -2.05 -0.06 15.97
CA LEU A 254 -0.89 -0.94 16.10
C LEU A 254 -0.26 -0.75 17.48
N HIS A 255 0.29 -1.83 18.04
CA HIS A 255 1.07 -1.75 19.28
C HIS A 255 2.14 -0.64 19.17
N PHE A 256 2.35 0.12 20.25
CA PHE A 256 3.19 1.32 20.31
C PHE A 256 2.72 2.55 19.51
N THR A 257 1.54 2.55 18.91
CA THR A 257 0.95 3.76 18.31
C THR A 257 0.50 4.72 19.41
N SER A 258 -0.32 4.22 20.32
CA SER A 258 -0.79 4.96 21.49
C SER A 258 0.08 4.63 22.71
N PRO A 259 0.20 5.54 23.69
CA PRO A 259 0.82 5.20 24.95
C PRO A 259 0.08 4.07 25.67
N PRO A 260 0.78 3.28 26.50
CA PRO A 260 0.13 2.27 27.35
C PRO A 260 -0.95 2.91 28.22
N ALA A 261 -2.13 2.29 28.30
CA ALA A 261 -3.28 2.85 29.03
C ALA A 261 -3.01 3.15 30.52
N LYS A 262 -1.99 2.51 31.11
CA LYS A 262 -1.57 2.70 32.50
C LYS A 262 -0.67 3.94 32.70
N LEU A 263 -0.10 4.51 31.64
CA LEU A 263 0.73 5.72 31.72
C LEU A 263 -0.11 6.96 31.44
N THR A 264 0.06 8.00 32.26
CA THR A 264 -0.60 9.31 32.10
C THR A 264 0.45 10.43 32.12
N GLY A 265 0.06 11.62 31.65
CA GLY A 265 0.93 12.81 31.63
C GLY A 265 2.13 12.69 30.69
N ALA A 266 3.23 13.37 31.02
CA ALA A 266 4.43 13.48 30.17
C ALA A 266 5.09 12.12 29.85
N ALA A 267 4.99 11.15 30.77
CA ALA A 267 5.48 9.79 30.56
C ALA A 267 4.69 9.04 29.47
N ALA A 268 3.38 9.29 29.36
CA ALA A 268 2.57 8.75 28.28
C ALA A 268 3.00 9.37 26.93
N THR A 269 3.15 10.68 26.86
CA THR A 269 3.58 11.36 25.63
C THR A 269 4.96 10.90 25.14
N SER A 270 5.87 10.62 26.07
CA SER A 270 7.20 10.09 25.73
C SER A 270 7.13 8.63 25.24
N ALA A 271 6.29 7.80 25.86
CA ALA A 271 6.09 6.38 25.54
C ALA A 271 5.24 6.11 24.28
N GLY A 272 4.39 7.06 23.88
CA GLY A 272 3.55 6.96 22.68
C GLY A 272 4.35 7.06 21.38
N GLY A 273 3.95 6.31 20.36
CA GLY A 273 4.51 6.39 19.02
C GLY A 273 5.87 5.74 18.81
N MET A 274 6.28 4.80 19.67
CA MET A 274 7.57 4.12 19.50
C MET A 274 7.68 3.39 18.17
N ARG A 275 6.56 2.94 17.60
CA ARG A 275 6.55 2.21 16.32
C ARG A 275 7.08 3.03 15.14
N TRP A 276 6.92 4.35 15.15
CA TRP A 276 7.53 5.24 14.16
C TRP A 276 8.81 5.92 14.66
N LYS A 277 8.98 6.13 15.97
CA LYS A 277 10.21 6.71 16.53
C LYS A 277 11.43 5.80 16.33
N VAL A 278 11.28 4.47 16.51
CA VAL A 278 12.37 3.50 16.31
C VAL A 278 12.96 3.54 14.90
N PRO A 279 12.16 3.35 13.83
CA PRO A 279 12.70 3.45 12.47
C PRO A 279 13.16 4.85 12.13
N TRP A 280 12.51 5.90 12.65
CA TRP A 280 12.97 7.27 12.46
C TRP A 280 14.39 7.46 12.99
N HIS A 281 14.66 7.03 14.23
CA HIS A 281 15.98 7.12 14.86
C HIS A 281 17.06 6.39 14.05
N LEU A 282 16.77 5.17 13.58
CA LEU A 282 17.71 4.39 12.76
C LEU A 282 17.98 5.04 11.40
N LEU A 283 16.92 5.43 10.69
CA LEU A 283 17.04 6.05 9.38
C LEU A 283 17.71 7.43 9.46
N ASP A 284 17.51 8.18 10.54
CA ASP A 284 18.12 9.50 10.72
C ASP A 284 19.65 9.42 10.76
N ALA A 285 20.22 8.41 11.44
CA ALA A 285 21.66 8.17 11.42
C ALA A 285 22.17 7.84 10.01
N ILE A 286 21.42 7.03 9.26
CA ILE A 286 21.78 6.69 7.87
C ILE A 286 21.76 7.95 6.99
N PHE A 287 20.75 8.81 7.13
CA PHE A 287 20.68 10.07 6.39
C PHE A 287 21.78 11.06 6.78
N TYR A 288 22.11 11.14 8.06
CA TYR A 288 23.21 11.95 8.56
C TYR A 288 24.53 11.52 7.93
N ALA A 289 24.83 10.22 8.01
CA ALA A 289 26.03 9.60 7.48
C ALA A 289 26.11 9.66 5.94
N ALA A 290 24.97 9.61 5.24
CA ALA A 290 24.87 9.75 3.79
C ALA A 290 25.00 11.21 3.28
N GLY A 291 25.43 12.16 4.12
CA GLY A 291 25.85 13.49 3.69
C GLY A 291 24.90 14.64 4.03
N ARG A 292 23.77 14.41 4.71
CA ARG A 292 22.94 15.54 5.21
C ARG A 292 23.59 16.27 6.38
N LYS A 293 24.44 15.57 7.16
CA LYS A 293 25.20 16.10 8.31
C LYS A 293 24.34 16.87 9.35
N GLU A 294 23.03 16.69 9.34
CA GLU A 294 22.08 17.28 10.28
C GLU A 294 21.12 16.19 10.78
N LEU A 295 21.01 16.04 12.10
CA LEU A 295 20.00 15.20 12.73
C LEU A 295 18.68 15.97 12.80
N THR A 296 17.57 15.26 12.57
CA THR A 296 16.23 15.87 12.61
C THR A 296 15.71 16.07 14.04
N GLY A 297 16.42 15.55 15.05
CA GLY A 297 16.11 15.72 16.46
C GLY A 297 17.26 16.32 17.25
N ASN A 298 16.95 17.20 18.20
CA ASN A 298 17.95 17.93 18.99
C ASN A 298 18.53 17.14 20.18
N ALA A 299 18.02 15.95 20.48
CA ALA A 299 18.31 15.25 21.74
C ALA A 299 19.74 14.68 21.86
N TYR A 300 20.44 14.46 20.75
CA TYR A 300 21.73 13.74 20.74
C TYR A 300 22.88 14.52 20.08
N LEU A 301 22.65 15.77 19.67
CA LEU A 301 23.63 16.61 18.98
C LEU A 301 24.89 16.86 19.83
N ASP A 302 24.74 16.95 21.16
CA ASP A 302 25.84 17.28 22.07
C ASP A 302 26.58 16.04 22.63
N SER A 303 26.19 14.83 22.20
CA SER A 303 26.79 13.59 22.72
C SER A 303 27.99 13.17 21.87
N ARG A 304 29.20 13.23 22.47
CA ARG A 304 30.44 12.74 21.83
C ARG A 304 30.36 11.27 21.39
N VAL A 305 29.59 10.45 22.13
CA VAL A 305 29.39 9.04 21.79
C VAL A 305 28.53 8.91 20.52
N ALA A 306 27.49 9.75 20.39
CA ALA A 306 26.65 9.80 19.20
C ALA A 306 27.46 10.23 17.98
N GLU A 307 28.25 11.30 18.12
CA GLU A 307 29.10 11.83 17.05
C GLU A 307 30.09 10.78 16.53
N GLY A 308 30.77 10.06 17.43
CA GLY A 308 31.70 8.99 17.04
C GLY A 308 31.02 7.87 16.25
N ILE A 309 29.85 7.39 16.70
CA ILE A 309 29.09 6.34 15.99
C ILE A 309 28.68 6.82 14.58
N LEU A 310 28.23 8.07 14.47
CA LEU A 310 27.78 8.65 13.20
C LEU A 310 28.94 8.88 12.22
N ALA A 311 30.11 9.26 12.73
CA ALA A 311 31.33 9.39 11.93
C ALA A 311 31.78 8.03 11.38
N GLU A 312 31.90 7.01 12.24
CA GLU A 312 32.21 5.63 11.84
C GLU A 312 31.20 5.10 10.79
N LEU A 313 29.90 5.42 10.95
CA LEU A 313 28.87 5.03 9.98
C LEU A 313 29.05 5.74 8.64
N GLY A 314 29.48 7.00 8.64
CA GLY A 314 29.82 7.75 7.43
C GLY A 314 30.93 7.07 6.64
N GLU A 315 32.03 6.72 7.30
CA GLU A 315 33.17 6.02 6.69
C GLU A 315 32.75 4.66 6.09
N VAL A 316 31.92 3.90 6.80
CA VAL A 316 31.38 2.62 6.29
C VAL A 316 30.48 2.83 5.06
N ILE A 317 29.69 3.90 5.03
CA ILE A 317 28.87 4.20 3.85
C ILE A 317 29.76 4.56 2.65
N GLU A 318 30.77 5.39 2.85
CA GLU A 318 31.73 5.75 1.80
C GLU A 318 32.48 4.51 1.26
N GLU A 319 32.94 3.63 2.15
CA GLU A 319 33.54 2.34 1.79
C GLU A 319 32.57 1.47 0.99
N GLY A 320 31.31 1.36 1.43
CA GLY A 320 30.29 0.57 0.75
C GLY A 320 29.95 1.10 -0.64
N VAL A 321 30.01 2.42 -0.84
CA VAL A 321 29.82 3.06 -2.14
C VAL A 321 31.01 2.77 -3.06
N ALA A 322 32.25 2.92 -2.56
CA ALA A 322 33.45 2.58 -3.30
C ALA A 322 33.50 1.08 -3.68
N GLY A 323 33.03 0.21 -2.77
CA GLY A 323 32.94 -1.23 -2.93
C GLY A 323 31.73 -1.71 -3.75
N HIS A 324 30.88 -0.82 -4.25
CA HIS A 324 29.64 -1.14 -4.99
C HIS A 324 28.64 -2.01 -4.19
N SER A 325 28.73 -2.00 -2.87
CA SER A 325 27.74 -2.60 -1.96
C SER A 325 26.58 -1.63 -1.68
N LEU A 326 26.82 -0.33 -1.81
CA LEU A 326 25.86 0.78 -1.69
C LEU A 326 25.89 1.65 -2.95
N GLN A 327 24.79 2.33 -3.22
CA GLN A 327 24.66 3.30 -4.31
C GLN A 327 24.09 4.60 -3.76
N MET A 328 24.61 5.76 -4.17
CA MET A 328 24.18 7.08 -3.67
C MET A 328 23.26 7.85 -4.62
N SER A 329 23.27 7.55 -5.91
CA SER A 329 22.44 8.23 -6.91
C SER A 329 21.35 7.28 -7.42
N PRO A 330 20.04 7.64 -7.40
CA PRO A 330 19.49 8.95 -7.07
C PRO A 330 19.43 9.24 -5.56
N HIS A 331 19.54 8.22 -4.72
CA HIS A 331 19.63 8.31 -3.27
C HIS A 331 20.35 7.06 -2.73
N LEU A 332 20.66 7.02 -1.43
CA LEU A 332 21.25 5.85 -0.78
C LEU A 332 20.38 4.61 -1.01
N CYS A 333 20.97 3.57 -1.60
CA CYS A 333 20.35 2.28 -1.86
C CYS A 333 21.31 1.13 -1.51
N LEU A 334 20.83 0.15 -0.76
CA LEU A 334 21.57 -1.07 -0.45
C LEU A 334 21.50 -2.05 -1.61
N LEU A 335 22.67 -2.43 -2.15
CA LEU A 335 22.79 -3.40 -3.23
C LEU A 335 23.10 -4.81 -2.70
N GLN A 336 23.90 -4.90 -1.65
CA GLN A 336 24.33 -6.18 -1.05
C GLN A 336 23.92 -6.28 0.42
N GLU A 337 22.99 -7.18 0.73
CA GLU A 337 22.49 -7.38 2.10
C GLU A 337 23.57 -7.91 3.06
N SER A 338 24.54 -8.67 2.57
CA SER A 338 25.68 -9.15 3.36
C SER A 338 26.51 -8.00 3.95
N PHE A 339 26.73 -6.92 3.17
CA PHE A 339 27.45 -5.73 3.61
C PHE A 339 26.73 -5.02 4.76
N TYR A 340 25.40 -4.91 4.67
CA TYR A 340 24.61 -4.34 5.76
C TYR A 340 24.82 -5.13 7.05
N HIS A 341 24.74 -6.47 7.00
CA HIS A 341 24.86 -7.29 8.19
C HIS A 341 26.26 -7.29 8.82
N SER A 342 27.30 -7.26 8.01
CA SER A 342 28.69 -7.31 8.48
C SER A 342 29.23 -5.95 8.91
N ARG A 343 28.87 -4.87 8.21
CA ARG A 343 29.48 -3.54 8.41
C ARG A 343 28.53 -2.51 9.01
N MET A 344 27.31 -2.39 8.51
CA MET A 344 26.39 -1.32 8.95
C MET A 344 25.63 -1.67 10.24
N LYS A 345 25.12 -2.90 10.34
CA LYS A 345 24.27 -3.35 11.46
C LYS A 345 24.95 -3.18 12.82
N PRO A 346 26.25 -3.54 13.02
CA PRO A 346 26.91 -3.34 14.31
C PRO A 346 26.91 -1.86 14.78
N LEU A 347 27.08 -0.92 13.86
CA LEU A 347 27.03 0.51 14.16
C LEU A 347 25.60 0.98 14.46
N LEU A 348 24.62 0.49 13.71
CA LEU A 348 23.21 0.78 13.96
C LEU A 348 22.71 0.17 15.28
N VAL A 349 23.26 -0.96 15.70
CA VAL A 349 23.02 -1.55 17.03
C VAL A 349 23.54 -0.61 18.12
N ARG A 350 24.80 -0.15 18.02
CA ARG A 350 25.36 0.85 18.95
C ARG A 350 24.52 2.13 18.98
N TRP A 351 24.06 2.58 17.82
CA TRP A 351 23.19 3.75 17.70
C TRP A 351 21.82 3.56 18.37
N MET A 352 21.22 2.37 18.21
CA MET A 352 19.96 2.03 18.86
C MET A 352 20.10 1.90 20.37
N MET A 353 21.25 1.43 20.88
CA MET A 353 21.51 1.36 22.33
C MET A 353 21.47 2.74 22.98
N VAL A 354 21.93 3.80 22.30
CA VAL A 354 21.84 5.19 22.79
C VAL A 354 20.37 5.60 22.98
N PHE A 355 19.50 5.25 22.02
CA PHE A 355 18.08 5.52 22.10
C PHE A 355 17.39 4.71 23.20
N LEU A 356 17.74 3.44 23.33
CA LEU A 356 17.17 2.55 24.35
C LEU A 356 17.61 2.90 25.77
N ALA A 357 18.81 3.45 25.95
CA ALA A 357 19.29 3.96 27.23
C ALA A 357 18.40 5.10 27.76
N ASP A 358 17.98 6.03 26.89
CA ASP A 358 17.02 7.10 27.23
C ASP A 358 15.63 6.55 27.61
N LYS A 359 15.32 5.30 27.24
CA LYS A 359 14.08 4.59 27.62
C LYS A 359 14.28 3.62 28.79
N GLY A 360 15.41 3.72 29.50
CA GLY A 360 15.71 2.95 30.70
C GLY A 360 16.09 1.48 30.44
N VAL A 361 16.43 1.11 29.20
CA VAL A 361 16.89 -0.25 28.85
C VAL A 361 18.41 -0.32 28.99
N SER A 362 18.91 -0.18 30.22
CA SER A 362 20.35 -0.20 30.53
C SER A 362 20.77 -1.37 31.44
N ALA A 363 19.81 -2.00 32.14
CA ALA A 363 20.07 -2.99 33.17
C ALA A 363 20.57 -4.36 32.65
N MET A 364 20.39 -4.66 31.36
CA MET A 364 20.86 -5.92 30.75
C MET A 364 22.38 -6.01 30.58
N GLY A 365 23.10 -4.88 30.69
CA GLY A 365 24.50 -4.80 30.28
C GLY A 365 24.66 -4.59 28.76
N ARG A 366 25.80 -4.01 28.36
CA ARG A 366 26.04 -3.58 26.97
C ARG A 366 26.15 -4.75 26.00
N ASP A 367 26.87 -5.81 26.37
CA ASP A 367 27.15 -6.93 25.47
C ASP A 367 25.91 -7.80 25.22
N ALA A 368 25.13 -8.09 26.27
CA ALA A 368 23.86 -8.80 26.14
C ALA A 368 22.85 -7.99 25.30
N LEU A 369 22.78 -6.66 25.50
CA LEU A 369 21.92 -5.81 24.68
C LEU A 369 22.33 -5.81 23.20
N ALA A 370 23.63 -5.75 22.92
CA ALA A 370 24.16 -5.80 21.56
C ALA A 370 23.90 -7.18 20.89
N ASP A 371 24.09 -8.29 21.62
CA ASP A 371 23.75 -9.64 21.16
C ASP A 371 22.27 -9.76 20.82
N TYR A 372 21.39 -9.32 21.73
CA TYR A 372 19.94 -9.36 21.52
C TYR A 372 19.52 -8.56 20.28
N LEU A 373 19.99 -7.32 20.13
CA LEU A 373 19.63 -6.48 18.99
C LEU A 373 20.18 -7.02 17.65
N SER A 374 21.33 -7.69 17.68
CA SER A 374 21.99 -8.21 16.47
C SER A 374 21.36 -9.50 15.97
N ASN A 375 20.98 -10.39 16.89
CA ASN A 375 20.56 -11.77 16.60
C ASN A 375 19.05 -11.98 16.80
N GLY A 376 18.42 -11.23 17.70
CA GLY A 376 17.03 -11.31 18.10
C GLY A 376 16.78 -12.36 19.18
N GLY A 377 15.65 -12.25 19.88
CA GLY A 377 15.35 -13.06 21.08
C GLY A 377 15.41 -14.57 20.86
N ALA A 378 15.05 -15.09 19.68
CA ALA A 378 15.09 -16.53 19.40
C ALA A 378 16.48 -17.09 19.05
N ARG A 379 17.47 -16.23 18.76
CA ARG A 379 18.85 -16.62 18.40
C ARG A 379 19.92 -16.08 19.35
N ALA A 380 19.56 -15.14 20.23
CA ALA A 380 20.44 -14.64 21.28
C ALA A 380 20.84 -15.76 22.24
N SER A 381 21.98 -15.57 22.92
CA SER A 381 22.47 -16.45 23.98
C SER A 381 21.42 -16.65 25.10
N GLU A 382 21.47 -17.79 25.78
CA GLU A 382 20.54 -18.11 26.87
C GLU A 382 20.62 -17.06 28.00
N GLU A 383 21.84 -16.70 28.40
CA GLU A 383 22.13 -15.63 29.37
C GLU A 383 21.48 -14.30 28.97
N THR A 384 21.57 -13.92 27.69
CA THR A 384 20.98 -12.68 27.18
C THR A 384 19.46 -12.70 27.21
N ARG A 385 18.83 -13.86 26.97
CA ARG A 385 17.38 -14.00 27.06
C ARG A 385 16.90 -13.91 28.51
N GLU A 386 17.62 -14.55 29.42
CA GLU A 386 17.33 -14.48 30.85
C GLU A 386 17.49 -13.05 31.36
N ALA A 387 18.57 -12.36 30.99
CA ALA A 387 18.77 -10.95 31.31
C ALA A 387 17.63 -10.07 30.76
N ALA A 388 17.16 -10.33 29.55
CA ALA A 388 16.04 -9.59 28.97
C ALA A 388 14.73 -9.82 29.72
N GLN A 389 14.47 -11.04 30.21
CA GLN A 389 13.26 -11.38 30.95
C GLN A 389 13.30 -10.83 32.38
N THR A 390 14.46 -10.86 33.04
CA THR A 390 14.61 -10.43 34.43
C THR A 390 14.69 -8.92 34.57
N HIS A 391 15.36 -8.24 33.64
CA HIS A 391 15.71 -6.82 33.79
C HIS A 391 14.87 -5.84 32.96
N CYS A 392 14.07 -6.32 31.99
CA CYS A 392 13.18 -5.44 31.21
C CYS A 392 11.73 -5.59 31.66
N SER A 393 11.03 -4.45 31.78
CA SER A 393 9.57 -4.44 31.82
C SER A 393 8.94 -4.91 30.50
N ASP A 394 7.68 -5.32 30.50
CA ASP A 394 6.93 -5.70 29.28
C ASP A 394 7.07 -4.67 28.15
N PHE A 395 6.94 -3.39 28.48
CA PHE A 395 7.10 -2.30 27.51
C PHE A 395 8.51 -2.30 26.88
N GLN A 396 9.53 -2.42 27.71
CA GLN A 396 10.94 -2.43 27.28
C GLN A 396 11.27 -3.68 26.48
N PHE A 397 10.76 -4.85 26.89
CA PHE A 397 10.94 -6.11 26.18
C PHE A 397 10.29 -6.08 24.80
N CYS A 398 9.06 -5.57 24.68
CA CYS A 398 8.41 -5.38 23.38
C CYS A 398 9.16 -4.35 22.50
N LEU A 399 9.71 -3.29 23.10
CA LEU A 399 10.48 -2.28 22.38
C LEU A 399 11.80 -2.87 21.86
N LEU A 400 12.45 -3.72 22.66
CA LEU A 400 13.66 -4.43 22.30
C LEU A 400 13.43 -5.38 21.11
N ASN A 401 12.32 -6.12 21.12
CA ASN A 401 11.92 -6.95 19.99
C ASN A 401 11.69 -6.12 18.72
N LEU A 402 10.93 -5.02 18.83
CA LEU A 402 10.69 -4.12 17.71
C LEU A 402 12.02 -3.58 17.13
N ALA A 403 12.92 -3.10 17.98
CA ALA A 403 14.22 -2.59 17.57
C ALA A 403 15.09 -3.66 16.88
N SER A 404 15.14 -4.86 17.43
CA SER A 404 15.81 -6.02 16.83
C SER A 404 15.25 -6.36 15.45
N ASP A 405 13.93 -6.42 15.29
CA ASP A 405 13.32 -6.73 13.98
C ASP A 405 13.62 -5.65 12.94
N TRP A 406 13.62 -4.38 13.34
CA TRP A 406 14.05 -3.29 12.47
C TRP A 406 15.50 -3.44 12.01
N LEU A 407 16.41 -3.71 12.94
CA LEU A 407 17.84 -3.87 12.65
C LEU A 407 18.15 -5.11 11.81
N ARG A 408 17.40 -6.20 11.96
CA ARG A 408 17.70 -7.47 11.30
C ARG A 408 17.06 -7.61 9.92
N SER A 409 15.85 -7.10 9.69
CA SER A 409 15.14 -7.38 8.44
C SER A 409 14.52 -6.15 7.80
N LEU A 410 13.95 -5.22 8.57
CA LEU A 410 13.14 -4.15 8.01
C LEU A 410 13.98 -3.02 7.42
N ILE A 411 15.05 -2.58 8.10
CA ILE A 411 15.97 -1.58 7.56
C ILE A 411 16.59 -2.03 6.24
N PRO A 412 17.30 -3.18 6.14
CA PRO A 412 17.95 -3.58 4.88
C PRO A 412 16.92 -3.77 3.75
N HIS A 413 15.72 -4.26 4.08
CA HIS A 413 14.63 -4.32 3.12
C HIS A 413 14.20 -2.94 2.63
N CYS A 414 14.01 -1.95 3.51
CA CYS A 414 13.54 -0.62 3.13
C CYS A 414 14.60 0.14 2.30
N ILE A 415 15.85 0.13 2.74
CA ILE A 415 16.94 0.88 2.09
C ILE A 415 17.42 0.22 0.78
N SER A 416 17.06 -1.03 0.50
CA SER A 416 17.31 -1.66 -0.82
C SER A 416 16.27 -1.27 -1.89
N LYS A 417 15.21 -0.53 -1.51
CA LYS A 417 14.18 -0.09 -2.47
C LYS A 417 14.51 1.28 -3.03
N ILE A 418 14.28 1.43 -4.33
CA ILE A 418 14.44 2.70 -5.04
C ILE A 418 13.12 3.49 -4.98
N ASN A 419 13.20 4.70 -4.44
CA ASN A 419 12.11 5.67 -4.37
C ASN A 419 11.72 6.12 -5.80
N ARG A 420 10.43 6.39 -6.02
CA ARG A 420 9.82 6.67 -7.34
C ARG A 420 9.87 5.52 -8.36
N VAL A 421 10.41 4.34 -8.00
CA VAL A 421 10.41 3.14 -8.86
C VAL A 421 9.68 1.98 -8.21
N LYS A 422 9.92 1.72 -6.92
CA LYS A 422 9.24 0.67 -6.16
C LYS A 422 8.21 1.23 -5.18
N TYR A 423 8.46 2.43 -4.67
CA TYR A 423 7.57 3.10 -3.72
C TYR A 423 7.69 4.62 -3.83
N GLY A 424 6.73 5.35 -3.28
CA GLY A 424 6.79 6.81 -3.17
C GLY A 424 5.49 7.41 -2.66
N LEU A 425 5.42 8.73 -2.51
CA LEU A 425 4.16 9.42 -2.25
C LEU A 425 3.46 9.74 -3.57
N LEU A 426 2.13 9.81 -3.52
CA LEU A 426 1.33 10.35 -4.62
C LEU A 426 1.63 11.84 -4.75
N SER A 427 2.00 12.29 -5.94
CA SER A 427 2.18 13.71 -6.21
C SER A 427 0.85 14.47 -6.23
N ALA A 428 0.89 15.80 -6.16
CA ALA A 428 -0.32 16.61 -6.28
C ALA A 428 -1.06 16.38 -7.62
N SER A 429 -0.31 16.14 -8.71
CA SER A 429 -0.89 15.82 -10.01
C SER A 429 -1.51 14.42 -10.06
N ASP A 430 -0.95 13.43 -9.34
CA ASP A 430 -1.57 12.11 -9.20
C ASP A 430 -2.94 12.20 -8.52
N LEU A 431 -3.00 12.96 -7.42
CA LEU A 431 -4.24 13.19 -6.69
C LEU A 431 -5.27 13.95 -7.54
N ALA A 432 -4.83 14.95 -8.30
CA ALA A 432 -5.71 15.68 -9.22
C ALA A 432 -6.23 14.79 -10.35
N ARG A 433 -5.39 13.91 -10.92
CA ARG A 433 -5.81 12.93 -11.95
C ARG A 433 -6.82 11.92 -11.42
N ALA A 434 -6.65 11.46 -10.18
CA ALA A 434 -7.63 10.58 -9.54
C ALA A 434 -8.95 11.30 -9.32
N ALA A 435 -8.92 12.54 -8.80
CA ALA A 435 -10.10 13.36 -8.60
C ALA A 435 -10.85 13.65 -9.92
N ALA A 436 -10.13 13.94 -11.01
CA ALA A 436 -10.73 14.17 -12.33
C ALA A 436 -11.45 12.93 -12.89
N LYS A 437 -11.03 11.73 -12.48
CA LYS A 437 -11.69 10.46 -12.81
C LYS A 437 -12.82 10.09 -11.83
N GLY A 438 -13.12 10.95 -10.85
CA GLY A 438 -14.08 10.66 -9.78
C GLY A 438 -13.62 9.60 -8.79
N ILE A 439 -12.32 9.28 -8.74
CA ILE A 439 -11.75 8.28 -7.84
C ILE A 439 -11.40 8.93 -6.50
N VAL A 440 -11.99 8.43 -5.41
CA VAL A 440 -11.77 8.94 -4.05
C VAL A 440 -10.56 8.27 -3.42
N VAL A 441 -9.40 8.92 -3.46
CA VAL A 441 -8.18 8.36 -2.87
C VAL A 441 -8.27 8.25 -1.34
N PRO A 442 -8.08 7.05 -0.74
CA PRO A 442 -8.05 6.85 0.69
C PRO A 442 -6.99 7.68 1.42
N ARG A 443 -7.26 7.96 2.70
CA ARG A 443 -6.30 8.66 3.57
C ARG A 443 -4.96 7.92 3.69
N SER A 444 -4.98 6.59 3.74
CA SER A 444 -3.77 5.75 3.77
C SER A 444 -2.90 6.00 2.53
N ARG A 445 -3.47 5.90 1.32
CA ARG A 445 -2.77 6.22 0.06
C ARG A 445 -2.30 7.67 -0.03
N LYS A 446 -3.08 8.59 0.55
CA LYS A 446 -2.73 10.00 0.54
C LYS A 446 -1.46 10.27 1.36
N PHE A 447 -1.36 9.72 2.58
CA PHE A 447 -0.30 10.08 3.53
C PHE A 447 0.84 9.06 3.66
N CYS A 448 0.63 7.81 3.26
CA CYS A 448 1.66 6.76 3.32
C CYS A 448 2.29 6.49 1.95
N ALA A 449 3.46 5.86 1.95
CA ALA A 449 4.10 5.39 0.73
C ALA A 449 3.22 4.33 0.02
N VAL A 450 3.04 4.51 -1.29
CA VAL A 450 2.34 3.57 -2.16
C VAL A 450 3.34 2.82 -3.06
N PRO A 451 3.04 1.59 -3.49
CA PRO A 451 3.83 0.85 -4.46
C PRO A 451 3.82 1.52 -5.84
N PHE A 452 4.93 1.39 -6.58
CA PHE A 452 5.07 1.88 -7.96
C PHE A 452 5.22 0.69 -8.90
N VAL A 453 4.58 0.78 -10.07
CA VAL A 453 4.63 -0.26 -11.13
C VAL A 453 5.82 -0.01 -12.06
N GLY A 454 6.24 1.25 -12.17
CA GLY A 454 7.40 1.69 -12.94
C GLY A 454 7.90 3.04 -12.43
N LYS A 455 8.90 3.58 -13.12
CA LYS A 455 9.46 4.90 -12.79
C LYS A 455 8.36 5.96 -12.87
N ASP A 456 8.15 6.67 -11.77
CA ASP A 456 7.16 7.75 -11.61
C ASP A 456 5.69 7.34 -11.86
N VAL A 457 5.40 6.03 -11.88
CA VAL A 457 4.05 5.49 -12.09
C VAL A 457 3.59 4.75 -10.84
N PRO A 458 2.80 5.39 -9.95
CA PRO A 458 2.23 4.72 -8.80
C PRO A 458 1.24 3.64 -9.24
N SER A 459 1.13 2.57 -8.46
CA SER A 459 0.07 1.58 -8.64
C SER A 459 -1.30 2.25 -8.48
N PRO A 460 -2.32 1.92 -9.29
CA PRO A 460 -3.64 2.55 -9.21
C PRO A 460 -4.30 2.42 -7.82
N ALA A 461 -4.30 1.20 -7.27
CA ALA A 461 -5.05 0.87 -6.05
C ALA A 461 -4.22 0.10 -4.99
N SER A 462 -3.08 -0.50 -5.34
CA SER A 462 -2.33 -1.35 -4.40
C SER A 462 -1.74 -0.57 -3.22
N GLU A 463 -1.78 -1.16 -2.03
CA GLU A 463 -1.10 -0.70 -0.82
C GLU A 463 -0.14 -1.77 -0.29
N PHE A 464 0.82 -1.41 0.55
CA PHE A 464 1.66 -2.39 1.24
C PHE A 464 0.89 -3.03 2.40
N SER A 465 0.94 -4.36 2.51
CA SER A 465 0.23 -5.10 3.56
C SER A 465 0.94 -5.09 4.91
N PHE A 466 2.27 -5.05 4.92
CA PHE A 466 3.05 -5.12 6.15
C PHE A 466 3.25 -3.72 6.77
N PRO A 467 2.70 -3.43 7.98
CA PRO A 467 2.64 -2.08 8.51
C PRO A 467 4.00 -1.43 8.75
N ASP A 468 5.00 -2.17 9.26
CA ASP A 468 6.29 -1.55 9.56
C ASP A 468 7.07 -1.20 8.28
N ILE A 469 6.90 -1.98 7.20
CA ILE A 469 7.45 -1.62 5.88
C ILE A 469 6.75 -0.36 5.35
N VAL A 470 5.43 -0.23 5.52
CA VAL A 470 4.72 1.02 5.18
C VAL A 470 5.32 2.19 5.94
N ILE A 471 5.57 2.06 7.24
CA ILE A 471 6.16 3.12 8.09
C ILE A 471 7.55 3.48 7.57
N GLY A 472 8.43 2.51 7.37
CA GLY A 472 9.81 2.75 6.91
C GLY A 472 9.87 3.40 5.54
N LEU A 473 9.12 2.87 4.57
CA LEU A 473 9.03 3.44 3.23
C LEU A 473 8.37 4.82 3.22
N SER A 474 7.40 5.08 4.11
CA SER A 474 6.80 6.42 4.24
C SER A 474 7.79 7.42 4.79
N ILE A 475 8.56 7.06 5.83
CA ILE A 475 9.62 7.91 6.37
C ILE A 475 10.64 8.23 5.27
N LEU A 476 11.14 7.21 4.57
CA LEU A 476 12.07 7.40 3.45
C LEU A 476 11.46 8.30 2.37
N ALA A 477 10.20 8.08 1.99
CA ALA A 477 9.56 8.84 0.93
C ALA A 477 9.41 10.33 1.30
N TYR A 478 8.98 10.66 2.53
CA TYR A 478 8.96 12.07 2.98
C TYR A 478 10.36 12.66 3.10
N ARG A 479 11.36 11.87 3.53
CA ARG A 479 12.74 12.34 3.63
C ARG A 479 13.33 12.66 2.25
N TYR A 480 13.01 11.89 1.22
CA TYR A 480 13.49 12.12 -0.15
C TYR A 480 12.67 13.15 -0.93
N GLN A 481 11.35 13.14 -0.81
CA GLN A 481 10.44 13.96 -1.62
C GLN A 481 10.01 15.26 -0.92
N GLY A 482 10.22 15.37 0.38
CA GLY A 482 9.69 16.46 1.19
C GLY A 482 8.20 16.31 1.50
N LEU A 483 7.66 17.29 2.24
CA LEU A 483 6.22 17.41 2.49
C LEU A 483 5.56 18.14 1.33
N ARG A 484 4.40 17.66 0.87
CA ARG A 484 3.53 18.44 -0.02
C ARG A 484 2.90 19.58 0.77
N GLU A 485 2.57 20.67 0.09
CA GLU A 485 1.87 21.81 0.70
C GLU A 485 0.56 21.39 1.40
N SER A 486 -0.19 20.46 0.80
CA SER A 486 -1.40 19.91 1.40
C SER A 486 -1.14 19.16 2.72
N ASP A 487 -0.03 18.45 2.82
CA ASP A 487 0.35 17.70 4.01
C ASP A 487 0.83 18.64 5.11
N PHE A 488 1.60 19.65 4.73
CA PHE A 488 2.07 20.69 5.64
C PHE A 488 0.89 21.46 6.24
N ARG A 489 -0.06 21.91 5.43
CA ARG A 489 -1.30 22.55 5.90
C ARG A 489 -2.10 21.64 6.82
N TRP A 490 -2.18 20.35 6.51
CA TRP A 490 -2.83 19.37 7.36
C TRP A 490 -2.14 19.23 8.72
N ALA A 491 -0.80 19.12 8.74
CA ALA A 491 -0.02 19.06 9.96
C ALA A 491 -0.19 20.31 10.83
N LEU A 492 -0.19 21.50 10.22
CA LEU A 492 -0.46 22.76 10.92
C LEU A 492 -1.88 22.82 11.49
N ARG A 493 -2.88 22.33 10.74
CA ARG A 493 -4.26 22.25 11.23
C ARG A 493 -4.36 21.35 12.46
N CYS A 494 -3.78 20.15 12.41
CA CYS A 494 -3.74 19.24 13.56
C CYS A 494 -3.02 19.87 14.76
N MET A 495 -1.91 20.58 14.52
CA MET A 495 -1.18 21.28 15.58
C MET A 495 -2.02 22.40 16.22
N ARG A 496 -2.75 23.19 15.41
CA ARG A 496 -3.64 24.25 15.90
C ARG A 496 -4.80 23.66 16.73
N GLU A 497 -5.35 22.54 16.28
CA GLU A 497 -6.38 21.81 17.03
C GLU A 497 -5.83 21.29 18.37
N SER A 498 -4.65 20.67 18.39
CA SER A 498 -3.98 20.26 19.63
C SER A 498 -3.73 21.43 20.58
N LEU A 499 -3.26 22.56 20.05
CA LEU A 499 -2.99 23.78 20.82
C LEU A 499 -4.25 24.34 21.52
N ALA A 500 -5.42 24.21 20.90
CA ALA A 500 -6.69 24.65 21.48
C ALA A 500 -7.12 23.78 22.69
N HIS A 501 -6.73 22.51 22.70
CA HIS A 501 -7.03 21.58 23.79
C HIS A 501 -5.96 21.50 24.87
N GLU A 502 -4.73 21.94 24.58
CA GLU A 502 -3.65 22.03 25.55
C GLU A 502 -3.94 23.09 26.62
N THR A 503 -3.79 22.70 27.88
CA THR A 503 -3.99 23.59 29.03
C THR A 503 -2.69 24.30 29.41
N GLY A 504 -2.80 25.39 30.18
CA GLY A 504 -1.65 26.20 30.60
C GLY A 504 -1.38 27.42 29.70
N LYS A 505 -0.29 28.12 30.01
CA LYS A 505 0.10 29.36 29.34
C LYS A 505 0.42 29.11 27.87
N TYR A 506 -0.15 29.91 26.98
CA TYR A 506 -0.04 29.72 25.52
C TYR A 506 1.40 29.52 25.03
N SER A 507 2.37 30.25 25.58
CA SER A 507 3.78 30.18 25.19
C SER A 507 4.49 28.88 25.55
N GLU A 508 3.99 28.18 26.57
CA GLU A 508 4.58 26.96 27.16
C GLU A 508 3.88 25.68 26.70
N ARG A 509 2.76 25.83 26.01
CA ARG A 509 2.01 24.71 25.42
C ARG A 509 2.88 23.93 24.44
N PRO A 510 2.92 22.58 24.50
CA PRO A 510 3.77 21.75 23.64
C PRO A 510 3.64 22.07 22.14
N SER A 511 2.43 22.30 21.65
CA SER A 511 2.18 22.63 20.24
C SER A 511 2.77 24.00 19.87
N ALA A 512 2.70 24.98 20.77
CA ALA A 512 3.29 26.31 20.56
C ALA A 512 4.82 26.26 20.59
N VAL A 513 5.41 25.49 21.52
CA VAL A 513 6.86 25.27 21.59
C VAL A 513 7.37 24.57 20.33
N LYS A 514 6.65 23.55 19.85
CA LYS A 514 7.00 22.84 18.61
C LYS A 514 6.91 23.75 17.38
N TYR A 515 5.87 24.58 17.29
CA TYR A 515 5.78 25.57 16.21
C TYR A 515 6.94 26.58 16.26
N GLN A 516 7.29 27.05 17.46
CA GLN A 516 8.45 27.94 17.65
C GLN A 516 9.76 27.28 17.19
N GLU A 517 9.95 26.01 17.51
CA GLU A 517 11.08 25.23 17.05
C GLU A 517 11.10 25.10 15.53
N TRP A 518 9.95 24.83 14.89
CA TRP A 518 9.85 24.76 13.42
C TRP A 518 10.21 26.08 12.75
N VAL A 519 9.70 27.21 13.27
CA VAL A 519 10.02 28.54 12.75
C VAL A 519 11.51 28.85 12.93
N ARG A 520 12.08 28.51 14.10
CA ARG A 520 13.52 28.69 14.38
C ARG A 520 14.39 27.87 13.42
N LEU A 521 14.08 26.59 13.24
CA LEU A 521 14.82 25.70 12.33
C LEU A 521 14.70 26.15 10.87
N ALA A 522 13.57 26.76 10.50
CA ALA A 522 13.38 27.39 9.18
C ALA A 522 14.09 28.76 9.04
N GLY A 523 14.76 29.25 10.09
CA GLY A 523 15.44 30.57 10.09
C GLY A 523 14.51 31.76 10.29
N GLY A 524 13.23 31.54 10.62
CA GLY A 524 12.25 32.59 10.87
C GLY A 524 12.33 33.18 12.29
N ARG A 525 11.63 34.30 12.48
CA ARG A 525 11.52 35.01 13.77
C ARG A 525 10.06 35.07 14.22
N LEU A 526 9.83 34.94 15.53
CA LEU A 526 8.52 35.15 16.14
C LEU A 526 8.51 36.48 16.88
N ARG A 527 7.49 37.29 16.60
CA ARG A 527 7.30 38.61 17.21
C ARG A 527 7.22 38.47 18.74
N GLY A 528 8.02 39.26 19.47
CA GLY A 528 7.98 39.35 20.94
C GLY A 528 8.91 38.40 21.72
N LYS A 529 9.87 37.69 21.09
CA LYS A 529 10.90 36.90 21.81
C LYS A 529 12.32 37.33 21.44
N LYS A 530 13.13 37.70 22.45
CA LYS A 530 14.59 37.93 22.31
C LYS A 530 15.30 36.57 22.08
N GLN A 531 16.17 36.51 21.07
CA GLN A 531 16.94 35.31 20.73
C GLN A 531 17.96 34.97 21.84
N ARG A 532 18.10 33.67 22.17
CA ARG A 532 19.40 33.15 22.62
C ARG A 532 20.19 32.81 21.37
N HIS A 533 21.30 33.52 21.16
CA HIS A 533 22.24 33.26 20.06
C HIS A 533 22.70 31.79 20.15
N VAL A 534 22.37 30.99 19.13
CA VAL A 534 23.08 29.73 18.88
C VAL A 534 24.01 30.03 17.72
N SER A 535 25.30 30.09 18.01
CA SER A 535 26.36 30.27 17.03
C SER A 535 26.27 29.17 15.98
N ARG A 536 25.88 29.53 14.76
CA ARG A 536 26.16 28.72 13.56
C ARG A 536 27.69 28.66 13.41
N LEU A 537 28.23 27.46 13.24
CA LEU A 537 29.56 27.32 12.64
C LEU A 537 29.43 27.75 11.18
N ASP A 538 30.23 28.75 10.81
CA ASP A 538 30.27 29.40 9.50
C ASP A 538 30.39 28.37 8.36
N THR A 539 29.40 28.33 7.48
CA THR A 539 29.66 28.14 6.05
C THR A 539 29.76 29.54 5.46
N GLY A 540 30.98 29.91 5.08
CA GLY A 540 31.36 31.26 4.72
C GLY A 540 30.50 31.87 3.62
N GLU A 541 29.76 32.91 3.98
CA GLU A 541 29.35 33.99 3.10
C GLU A 541 29.40 35.29 3.92
N VAL A 542 30.21 36.24 3.46
CA VAL A 542 30.45 37.54 4.09
C VAL A 542 29.22 38.41 3.87
N LEU A 543 28.59 38.87 4.96
CA LEU A 543 27.63 39.99 4.94
C LEU A 543 27.98 40.98 6.05
N LEU A 544 28.08 42.24 5.64
CA LEU A 544 28.48 43.42 6.42
C LEU A 544 27.53 43.68 7.61
N PRO A 545 28.01 44.30 8.71
CA PRO A 545 27.17 44.56 9.87
C PRO A 545 26.21 45.72 9.60
N ALA A 546 24.92 45.53 9.87
CA ALA A 546 23.93 46.58 9.93
C ALA A 546 23.87 47.14 11.36
N GLU A 547 23.77 48.47 11.45
CA GLU A 547 23.86 49.29 12.65
C GLU A 547 22.74 48.99 13.66
N ASP A 548 23.11 48.98 14.95
CA ASP A 548 22.20 48.88 16.08
C ASP A 548 21.51 50.25 16.31
N GLU A 549 20.19 50.31 16.18
CA GLU A 549 19.38 51.40 16.73
C GLU A 549 18.70 50.94 18.03
N ASP A 550 19.20 51.47 19.14
CA ASP A 550 18.53 51.53 20.45
C ASP A 550 17.25 52.36 20.36
N GLY A 551 16.16 51.89 21.00
CA GLY A 551 14.92 52.67 21.06
C GLY A 551 13.79 52.07 21.89
N SER A 552 13.74 52.49 23.16
CA SER A 552 12.56 52.71 24.03
C SER A 552 11.66 51.54 24.48
N GLU A 553 11.59 51.42 25.80
CA GLU A 553 10.51 50.82 26.60
C GLU A 553 9.19 51.57 26.38
N GLU A 554 8.08 50.83 26.20
CA GLU A 554 6.75 51.31 26.59
C GLU A 554 5.78 50.14 26.83
N SER A 555 4.83 50.42 27.71
CA SER A 555 4.01 49.55 28.56
C SER A 555 2.79 48.90 27.90
N GLU A 556 2.35 47.82 28.56
CA GLU A 556 0.99 47.28 28.76
C GLU A 556 -0.15 47.53 27.75
N ASP A 557 -0.82 46.40 27.48
CA ASP A 557 -2.24 46.23 27.13
C ASP A 557 -2.69 46.60 25.70
N ALA A 558 -2.86 45.58 24.86
CA ALA A 558 -3.86 45.57 23.79
C ALA A 558 -4.07 44.14 23.26
N GLY A 559 -5.31 43.65 23.36
CA GLY A 559 -5.76 42.46 22.68
C GLY A 559 -5.57 42.58 21.16
N ALA A 560 -5.25 41.47 20.51
CA ALA A 560 -5.22 41.38 19.06
C ALA A 560 -6.28 40.39 18.59
N GLU A 561 -7.35 40.98 18.08
CA GLU A 561 -8.37 40.38 17.25
C GLU A 561 -7.77 39.53 16.14
N VAL A 562 -8.39 38.38 15.91
CA VAL A 562 -8.23 37.59 14.70
C VAL A 562 -9.10 38.24 13.64
N LEU A 563 -8.49 38.84 12.61
CA LEU A 563 -9.16 39.06 11.34
C LEU A 563 -8.59 38.08 10.30
N PRO A 564 -9.47 37.43 9.51
CA PRO A 564 -9.06 36.48 8.50
C PRO A 564 -8.72 37.20 7.19
N GLU A 565 -7.69 36.74 6.50
CA GLU A 565 -7.65 36.56 5.05
C GLU A 565 -6.62 35.50 4.67
#